data_AF-A0A3D3YYC0-F1
#
_entry.id   AF-A0A3D3YYC0-F1
#
_cell.length_a   1.000
_cell.length_b   1.000
_cell.length_c   1.000
_cell.angle_alpha   90.00
_cell.angle_beta   90.00
_cell.angle_gamma   90.00
#
_symmetry.space_group_name_H-M   'P 1'
#
loop_
_entity.id
_entity.type
_entity.pdbx_description
1 polymer ?
#
loop_
_entity_poly.entity_id
_entity_poly.type
_entity_poly.pdbx_seq_one_letter_code
_entity_poly.pdbx_strand_id
1 'polypeptide(L)'
;AYRDRRDRKGQFRRLWIARIGAAAKLNGMTYSQLIHGLDLAGIELDRKILADLGVYDLGAFAALTDAAKEALAAAANDAGAKAGAANRA
;
A
#
# COMPACT_ATOMS: atom_id res chain seq x y z
N ALA A 1 11.29 3.70 -30.94
CA ALA A 1 12.23 2.58 -30.71
C ALA A 1 13.06 2.72 -29.43
N TYR A 2 13.93 3.73 -29.26
CA TYR A 2 14.73 3.89 -28.02
C TYR A 2 13.93 4.46 -26.83
N ARG A 3 13.00 5.40 -27.09
CA ARG A 3 12.07 5.97 -26.09
C ARG A 3 11.14 4.92 -25.47
N ASP A 4 10.51 4.08 -26.29
CA ASP A 4 9.52 3.08 -25.83
C ASP A 4 10.09 2.05 -24.85
N ARG A 5 11.39 1.74 -24.94
CA ARG A 5 12.06 0.82 -24.02
C ARG A 5 12.23 1.43 -22.62
N ARG A 6 12.42 2.75 -22.54
CA ARG A 6 12.50 3.48 -21.27
C ARG A 6 11.12 3.60 -20.61
N ASP A 7 10.10 3.88 -21.41
CA ASP A 7 8.73 4.10 -20.91
C ASP A 7 8.04 2.82 -20.45
N ARG A 8 8.46 1.67 -20.97
CA ARG A 8 7.95 0.35 -20.60
C ARG A 8 7.98 0.10 -19.08
N LYS A 9 9.05 0.51 -18.39
CA LYS A 9 9.15 0.38 -16.92
C LYS A 9 8.09 1.21 -16.19
N GLY A 10 7.82 2.42 -16.67
CA GLY A 10 6.79 3.30 -16.11
C GLY A 10 5.38 2.78 -16.38
N GLN A 11 5.13 2.24 -17.58
CA GLN A 11 3.85 1.63 -17.94
C GLN A 11 3.52 0.43 -17.04
N PHE A 12 4.47 -0.47 -16.80
CA PHE A 12 4.26 -1.59 -15.87
C PHE A 12 4.02 -1.13 -14.44
N ARG A 13 4.77 -0.13 -13.96
CA ARG A 13 4.53 0.43 -12.63
C ARG A 13 3.10 0.99 -12.51
N ARG A 14 2.62 1.72 -13.53
CA ARG A 14 1.23 2.21 -13.57
C ARG A 14 0.21 1.08 -13.54
N LEU A 15 0.46 0.01 -14.30
CA LEU A 15 -0.39 -1.18 -14.31
C LEU A 15 -0.46 -1.85 -12.94
N TRP A 16 0.69 -2.02 -12.27
CA TRP A 16 0.72 -2.62 -10.92
C TRP A 16 -0.02 -1.76 -9.90
N ILE A 17 0.16 -0.44 -9.92
CA ILE A 17 -0.58 0.47 -9.04
C ILE A 17 -2.09 0.35 -9.27
N ALA A 18 -2.54 0.28 -10.53
CA ALA A 18 -3.96 0.11 -10.85
C ALA A 18 -4.52 -1.22 -10.32
N ARG A 19 -3.78 -2.32 -10.51
CA ARG A 19 -4.16 -3.65 -9.99
C ARG A 19 -4.23 -3.69 -8.47
N ILE A 20 -3.19 -3.19 -7.79
CA ILE A 20 -3.16 -3.12 -6.32
C ILE A 20 -4.29 -2.21 -5.83
N GLY A 21 -4.52 -1.07 -6.48
CA GLY A 21 -5.59 -0.15 -6.11
C GLY A 21 -6.98 -0.78 -6.18
N ALA A 22 -7.24 -1.60 -7.21
CA ALA A 22 -8.49 -2.34 -7.32
C ALA A 22 -8.64 -3.39 -6.20
N ALA A 23 -7.61 -4.20 -5.95
CA ALA A 23 -7.61 -5.21 -4.88
C ALA A 23 -7.73 -4.58 -3.48
N ALA A 24 -7.01 -3.48 -3.23
CA ALA A 24 -7.07 -2.72 -2.00
C ALA A 24 -8.49 -2.17 -1.76
N LYS A 25 -9.15 -1.66 -2.81
CA LYS A 25 -10.51 -1.14 -2.74
C LYS A 25 -11.53 -2.20 -2.35
N LEU A 26 -11.36 -3.44 -2.83
CA LEU A 26 -12.20 -4.58 -2.41
C LEU A 26 -12.04 -4.89 -0.91
N ASN A 27 -10.86 -4.63 -0.35
CA ASN A 27 -10.56 -4.82 1.08
C ASN A 27 -10.83 -3.57 1.93
N GLY A 28 -11.48 -2.55 1.36
CA GLY A 28 -11.92 -1.35 2.07
C GLY A 28 -10.83 -0.30 2.31
N MET A 29 -9.72 -0.32 1.56
CA MET A 29 -8.64 0.65 1.71
C MET A 29 -8.13 1.20 0.38
N THR A 30 -7.41 2.31 0.44
CA THR A 30 -6.74 2.89 -0.73
C THR A 30 -5.31 2.36 -0.86
N TYR A 31 -4.74 2.45 -2.07
CA TYR A 31 -3.33 2.11 -2.31
C TYR A 31 -2.37 2.84 -1.36
N SER A 32 -2.60 4.15 -1.13
CA SER A 32 -1.71 4.93 -0.27
C SER A 32 -1.74 4.45 1.18
N GLN A 33 -2.93 4.09 1.68
CA GLN A 33 -3.08 3.52 3.02
C GLN A 33 -2.42 2.15 3.11
N LEU A 34 -2.65 1.27 2.13
CA LEU A 34 -2.01 -0.05 2.09
C LEU A 34 -0.49 0.05 2.14
N ILE A 35 0.11 0.86 1.27
CA ILE A 35 1.58 1.01 1.21
C ILE A 35 2.11 1.61 2.51
N HIS A 36 1.43 2.62 3.07
CA HIS A 36 1.83 3.20 4.34
C HIS A 36 1.72 2.20 5.49
N GLY A 37 0.63 1.42 5.56
CA GLY A 37 0.46 0.39 6.58
C GLY A 37 1.48 -0.74 6.48
N LEU A 38 1.84 -1.16 5.26
CA LEU A 38 2.89 -2.17 5.06
C LEU A 38 4.27 -1.65 5.48
N ASP A 39 4.57 -0.39 5.20
CA ASP A 39 5.82 0.27 5.64
C ASP A 39 5.89 0.35 7.18
N LEU A 40 4.79 0.74 7.82
CA LEU A 40 4.67 0.76 9.29
C LEU A 40 4.77 -0.65 9.91
N ALA A 41 4.25 -1.67 9.23
CA ALA A 41 4.37 -3.07 9.65
C ALA A 41 5.79 -3.63 9.41
N GLY A 42 6.69 -2.89 8.76
CA GLY A 42 8.03 -3.36 8.39
C GLY A 42 8.04 -4.40 7.26
N ILE A 43 6.96 -4.47 6.46
CA ILE A 43 6.83 -5.43 5.36
C ILE A 43 7.24 -4.76 4.05
N GLU A 44 8.49 -4.97 3.65
CA GLU A 44 8.98 -4.52 2.35
C GLU A 44 8.59 -5.52 1.24
N LEU A 45 7.52 -5.21 0.51
CA LEU A 45 7.05 -6.01 -0.63
C LEU A 45 7.17 -5.27 -1.97
N ASP A 46 7.61 -6.00 -2.98
CA ASP A 46 7.74 -5.48 -4.32
C ASP A 46 6.37 -5.33 -5.00
N ARG A 47 6.12 -4.18 -5.63
CA ARG A 47 4.81 -3.85 -6.24
C ARG A 47 4.38 -4.83 -7.33
N LYS A 48 5.34 -5.47 -8.00
CA LYS A 48 5.06 -6.52 -8.98
C LYS A 48 4.39 -7.72 -8.31
N ILE A 49 4.96 -8.19 -7.20
CA ILE A 49 4.48 -9.37 -6.48
C ILE A 49 3.16 -9.03 -5.79
N LEU A 50 3.06 -7.84 -5.19
CA LEU A 50 1.82 -7.38 -4.56
C LEU A 50 0.65 -7.28 -5.55
N ALA A 51 0.92 -6.81 -6.78
CA ALA A 51 -0.08 -6.75 -7.84
C ALA A 51 -0.48 -8.14 -8.36
N ASP A 52 0.42 -9.11 -8.30
CA ASP A 52 0.17 -10.49 -8.71
C ASP A 52 -0.68 -11.22 -7.67
N LEU A 53 -0.31 -11.08 -6.39
CA LEU A 53 -1.06 -11.61 -5.25
C LEU A 53 -2.50 -11.08 -5.25
N GLY A 54 -2.70 -9.78 -5.45
CA GLY A 54 -4.04 -9.19 -5.50
C GLY A 54 -4.94 -9.71 -6.64
N VAL A 55 -4.38 -10.40 -7.64
CA VAL A 55 -5.13 -10.99 -8.76
C VAL A 55 -5.28 -12.50 -8.60
N TYR A 56 -4.23 -13.20 -8.17
CA TYR A 56 -4.20 -14.67 -8.13
C TYR A 56 -4.56 -15.26 -6.76
N ASP A 57 -4.28 -14.54 -5.67
CA ASP A 57 -4.54 -15.02 -4.31
C ASP A 57 -5.14 -13.91 -3.43
N LEU A 58 -6.47 -13.85 -3.46
CA LEU A 58 -7.24 -12.91 -2.65
C LEU A 58 -7.09 -13.19 -1.14
N GLY A 59 -6.84 -14.43 -0.73
CA GLY A 59 -6.70 -14.80 0.68
C GLY A 59 -5.39 -14.28 1.25
N ALA A 60 -4.28 -14.51 0.55
CA ALA A 60 -2.99 -13.95 0.93
C ALA A 60 -2.99 -12.41 0.90
N PHE A 61 -3.64 -11.81 -0.09
CA PHE A 61 -3.77 -10.36 -0.16
C PHE A 61 -4.61 -9.79 0.99
N ALA A 62 -5.68 -10.48 1.40
CA ALA A 62 -6.51 -10.09 2.54
C ALA A 62 -5.69 -10.06 3.83
N ALA A 63 -4.88 -11.10 4.10
CA ALA A 63 -4.00 -11.15 5.27
C ALA A 63 -3.00 -9.98 5.31
N LEU A 64 -2.41 -9.62 4.15
CA LEU A 64 -1.53 -8.46 4.04
C LEU A 64 -2.28 -7.14 4.29
N THR A 65 -3.49 -7.01 3.77
CA THR A 65 -4.30 -5.82 4.03
C THR A 65 -4.70 -5.71 5.50
N ASP A 66 -4.99 -6.81 6.18
CA ASP A 66 -5.35 -6.77 7.60
C ASP A 66 -4.15 -6.39 8.48
N ALA A 67 -2.96 -6.96 8.21
CA ALA A 67 -1.73 -6.51 8.86
C ALA A 67 -1.46 -5.01 8.64
N ALA A 68 -1.71 -4.51 7.43
CA ALA A 68 -1.57 -3.09 7.12
C ALA A 68 -2.61 -2.21 7.86
N LYS A 69 -3.86 -2.69 8.05
CA LYS A 69 -4.89 -2.00 8.84
C LYS A 69 -4.50 -1.93 10.31
N GLU A 70 -4.00 -3.02 10.87
CA GLU A 70 -3.56 -3.07 12.27
C GLU A 70 -2.41 -2.09 12.52
N ALA A 71 -1.41 -2.06 11.63
CA ALA A 71 -0.30 -1.12 11.72
C ALA A 71 -0.75 0.35 11.57
N LEU A 72 -1.68 0.62 10.65
CA LEU A 72 -2.27 1.96 10.51
C LEU A 72 -3.08 2.37 11.75
N ALA A 73 -3.84 1.45 12.35
CA ALA A 73 -4.58 1.72 13.56
C ALA A 73 -3.64 2.03 14.74
N ALA A 74 -2.55 1.28 14.86
CA ALA A 74 -1.49 1.56 15.84
C ALA A 74 -0.88 2.96 15.63
N ALA A 75 -0.48 3.30 14.41
CA ALA A 75 0.12 4.60 14.10
C ALA A 75 -0.86 5.78 14.23
N ALA A 76 -2.16 5.58 13.98
CA ALA A 76 -3.18 6.61 14.17
C ALA A 76 -3.30 7.02 15.65
N ASN A 77 -3.11 6.08 16.57
CA ASN A 77 -3.10 6.35 18.01
C ASN A 77 -1.88 7.20 18.41
N ASP A 78 -0.73 7.01 17.75
CA ASP A 78 0.49 7.80 17.97
C ASP A 78 0.41 9.22 17.37
N ALA A 79 -0.26 9.36 16.22
CA ALA A 79 -0.46 10.66 15.57
C ALA A 79 -1.35 11.60 16.42
N GLY A 80 -2.37 11.04 17.10
CA GLY A 80 -3.18 11.77 18.08
C GLY A 80 -2.36 12.30 19.26
N ALA A 81 -1.35 11.55 19.71
CA ALA A 81 -0.46 11.97 20.80
C ALA A 81 0.51 13.09 20.38
N LYS A 82 0.98 13.11 19.12
CA LYS A 82 1.92 14.12 18.62
C LYS A 82 1.27 15.45 18.23
N ALA A 83 0.02 15.44 17.74
CA ALA A 83 -0.70 16.67 17.37
C ALA A 83 -1.05 17.54 18.58
N GLY A 84 -1.31 16.94 19.75
CA GLY A 84 -1.60 17.66 21.00
C GLY A 84 -0.40 18.38 21.64
N ALA A 85 0.83 18.05 21.21
CA ALA A 85 2.04 18.73 21.68
C ALA A 85 2.36 20.02 20.91
N ALA A 86 1.96 20.11 19.64
CA ALA A 86 2.27 21.26 18.78
C ALA A 86 1.32 22.45 18.96
N ASN A 87 0.12 22.24 19.54
CA ASN A 87 -0.89 23.30 19.73
C ASN A 87 -0.90 23.89 21.17
N ARG A 88 0.20 23.75 21.91
CA ARG A 88 0.35 24.27 23.30
C ARG A 88 1.52 25.26 23.47
N ALA A 89 2.04 25.81 22.39
CA ALA A 89 3.01 26.91 22.39
C ALA A 89 2.41 28.12 21.66
#